data_AF-A0A8W8HWA8-F1
#
_entry.id   AF-A0A8W8HWA8-F1
#
_cell.length_a   1.000
_cell.length_b   1.000
_cell.length_c   1.000
_cell.angle_alpha   90.00
_cell.angle_beta   90.00
_cell.angle_gamma   90.00
#
_symmetry.space_group_name_H-M   'P 1'
#
loop_
_entity.id
_entity.type
_entity.pdbx_description
1 polymer ?
#
loop_
_entity_poly.entity_id
_entity_poly.type
_entity_poly.pdbx_seq_one_letter_code
_entity_poly.pdbx_strand_id
1 'polypeptide(L)'
;LFRKVAKVQITATSELVNRTSNSTDQKNSLTTTNNLSQSVEPHNDYFSVNFLLTFPVTGSHSVQIRADVVDENETLWKTGPSSSLSIKSYDDSITKKPVNKPVRTSFGQMPPSVASSSSSSNQ
;
A
#
# COMPACT_ATOMS: atom_id res chain seq x y z
N LEU A 1 1.06 -43.28 18.90
CA LEU A 1 -0.08 -42.41 19.26
C LEU A 1 -0.09 -41.23 18.30
N PHE A 2 -1.16 -41.04 17.54
CA PHE A 2 -1.31 -39.89 16.64
C PHE A 2 -1.83 -38.70 17.44
N ARG A 3 -1.27 -37.50 17.24
CA ARG A 3 -1.77 -36.28 17.88
C ARG A 3 -2.99 -35.77 17.11
N LYS A 4 -4.00 -35.30 17.84
CA LYS A 4 -5.20 -34.69 17.26
C LYS A 4 -5.07 -33.17 17.26
N VAL A 5 -5.54 -32.55 16.17
CA VAL A 5 -5.62 -31.09 16.03
C VAL A 5 -6.78 -30.60 16.90
N ALA A 6 -6.51 -29.72 17.86
CA ALA A 6 -7.53 -29.08 18.67
C ALA A 6 -7.91 -27.71 18.10
N LYS A 7 -6.91 -26.90 17.72
CA LYS A 7 -7.12 -25.59 17.09
C LYS A 7 -6.08 -25.35 16.01
N VAL A 8 -6.38 -24.42 15.11
CA VAL A 8 -5.41 -23.85 14.19
C VAL A 8 -5.22 -22.40 14.57
N GLN A 9 -3.97 -21.99 14.81
CA GLN A 9 -3.61 -20.60 15.03
C GLN A 9 -3.12 -20.01 13.71
N ILE A 10 -3.82 -18.98 13.23
CA ILE A 10 -3.41 -18.21 12.07
C ILE A 10 -2.78 -16.92 12.53
N THR A 11 -1.61 -16.60 11.98
CA THR A 11 -0.89 -15.36 12.26
C THR A 11 -0.67 -14.60 10.96
N ALA A 12 -1.12 -13.34 10.91
CA ALA A 12 -0.87 -12.41 9.83
C ALA A 12 0.10 -11.33 10.30
N THR A 13 1.26 -11.26 9.65
CA THR A 13 2.27 -10.24 9.90
C THR A 13 2.49 -9.41 8.65
N SER A 14 2.72 -8.12 8.78
CA SER A 14 3.10 -7.30 7.63
C SER A 14 4.18 -6.31 7.99
N GLU A 15 4.97 -5.93 6.98
CA GLU A 15 6.07 -4.99 7.08
C GLU A 15 6.18 -4.14 5.82
N LEU A 16 6.57 -2.88 5.98
CA LEU A 16 6.90 -1.99 4.88
C LEU A 16 8.26 -2.38 4.28
N VAL A 17 8.26 -2.77 3.01
CA VAL A 17 9.47 -3.15 2.25
C VAL A 17 10.12 -1.92 1.62
N ASN A 18 9.31 -1.06 0.99
CA ASN A 18 9.81 0.15 0.35
C ASN A 18 8.80 1.29 0.45
N ARG A 19 9.26 2.49 0.81
CA ARG A 19 8.44 3.71 0.88
C ARG A 19 8.46 4.42 -0.46
N THR A 20 7.31 4.92 -0.92
CA THR A 20 7.19 5.60 -2.23
C THR A 20 7.31 7.13 -2.16
N SER A 21 7.47 7.72 -0.96
CA SER A 21 7.56 9.18 -0.77
C SER A 21 8.99 9.68 -0.57
N ASN A 22 9.36 10.75 -1.28
CA ASN A 22 10.60 11.53 -1.11
C ASN A 22 10.52 12.59 0.03
N SER A 23 9.54 12.55 0.93
CA SER A 23 9.41 13.59 1.97
C SER A 23 10.34 13.32 3.17
N THR A 24 11.20 14.29 3.45
CA THR A 24 12.17 14.32 4.55
C THR A 24 11.58 14.63 5.93
N ASP A 25 10.24 14.72 6.05
CA ASP A 25 9.59 15.06 7.30
C ASP A 25 9.41 13.80 8.18
N GLN A 26 10.51 13.43 8.82
CA GLN A 26 10.57 12.42 9.87
C GLN A 26 9.90 12.93 11.14
N LYS A 27 8.57 12.91 11.17
CA LYS A 27 7.82 12.92 12.43
C LYS A 27 6.52 12.17 12.24
N ASN A 28 6.60 10.84 12.15
CA ASN A 28 5.52 9.95 12.53
C ASN A 28 6.10 8.56 12.78
N SER A 29 6.21 8.20 14.06
CA SER A 29 6.33 6.81 14.50
C SER A 29 4.96 6.13 14.29
N LEU A 30 4.52 6.07 13.04
CA LEU A 30 3.36 5.28 12.66
C LEU A 30 3.84 3.84 12.55
N THR A 31 3.26 2.94 13.33
CA THR A 31 3.51 1.50 13.23
C THR A 31 3.23 1.04 11.81
N THR A 32 4.29 0.78 11.06
CA THR A 32 4.27 0.25 9.69
C THR A 32 4.13 -1.27 9.65
N THR A 33 3.96 -1.89 10.81
CA THR A 33 3.90 -3.34 10.98
C THR A 33 2.56 -3.73 11.58
N ASN A 34 1.92 -4.72 10.97
CA ASN A 34 0.77 -5.40 11.56
C ASN A 34 1.24 -6.75 12.11
N ASN A 35 0.75 -7.15 13.28
CA ASN A 35 0.97 -8.48 13.85
C ASN A 35 -0.33 -8.91 14.55
N LEU A 36 -1.10 -9.75 13.87
CA LEU A 36 -2.39 -10.23 14.35
C LEU A 36 -2.39 -11.75 14.36
N SER A 37 -2.97 -12.35 15.41
CA SER A 37 -3.15 -13.79 15.49
C SER A 37 -4.56 -14.14 15.96
N GLN A 38 -5.09 -15.25 15.44
CA GLN A 38 -6.38 -15.78 15.83
C GLN A 38 -6.31 -17.31 15.83
N SER A 39 -6.81 -17.91 16.90
CA SER A 39 -6.97 -19.36 17.01
C SER A 39 -8.42 -19.75 16.78
N VAL A 40 -8.63 -20.78 15.97
CA VAL A 40 -9.96 -21.28 15.60
C VAL A 40 -9.99 -22.80 15.73
N GLU A 41 -11.09 -23.34 16.26
CA GLU A 41 -11.34 -24.78 16.23
C GLU A 41 -11.89 -25.14 14.84
N PRO A 42 -11.20 -26.03 14.09
CA PRO A 42 -11.69 -26.44 12.79
C PRO A 42 -12.95 -27.31 12.94
N HIS A 43 -13.91 -27.11 12.03
CA HIS A 43 -15.08 -27.96 11.94
C HIS A 43 -14.87 -28.94 10.77
N ASN A 44 -14.65 -30.22 11.10
CA ASN A 44 -14.07 -31.21 10.19
C ASN A 44 -12.70 -30.72 9.68
N ASP A 45 -12.50 -30.68 8.36
CA ASP A 45 -11.24 -30.29 7.72
C ASP A 45 -11.23 -28.81 7.27
N TYR A 46 -12.19 -28.00 7.76
CA TYR A 46 -12.34 -26.60 7.34
C TYR A 46 -12.40 -25.62 8.50
N PHE A 47 -11.78 -24.46 8.30
CA PHE A 47 -11.88 -23.29 9.16
C PHE A 47 -11.72 -22.01 8.34
N SER A 48 -12.15 -20.88 8.89
CA SER A 48 -11.93 -19.56 8.31
C SER A 48 -11.75 -18.50 9.39
N VAL A 49 -10.92 -17.50 9.10
CA VAL A 49 -10.66 -16.32 9.95
C VAL A 49 -10.44 -15.12 9.04
N ASN A 50 -10.73 -13.92 9.54
CA ASN A 50 -10.57 -12.69 8.78
C ASN A 50 -9.68 -11.71 9.55
N PHE A 51 -8.69 -11.14 8.86
CA PHE A 51 -7.84 -10.10 9.39
C PHE A 51 -8.07 -8.80 8.63
N LEU A 52 -8.14 -7.68 9.35
CA LEU A 52 -8.11 -6.34 8.79
C LEU A 52 -6.73 -5.75 9.07
N LEU A 53 -5.98 -5.46 8.01
CA LEU A 53 -4.63 -4.89 8.09
C LEU A 53 -4.68 -3.42 7.68
N THR A 54 -4.00 -2.58 8.45
CA THR A 54 -3.89 -1.14 8.14
C THR A 54 -2.56 -0.83 7.47
N PHE A 55 -2.58 -0.08 6.38
CA PHE A 55 -1.40 0.37 5.64
C PHE A 55 -1.36 1.89 5.55
N PRO A 56 -1.04 2.58 6.66
CA PRO A 56 -1.14 4.05 6.70
C PRO A 56 0.02 4.76 6.00
N VAL A 57 1.06 4.02 5.58
CA VAL A 57 2.21 4.55 4.84
C VAL A 57 2.19 4.01 3.42
N THR A 58 2.27 4.91 2.44
CA THR A 58 2.34 4.56 1.02
C THR A 58 3.64 3.86 0.68
N GLY A 59 3.56 2.83 -0.17
CA GLY A 59 4.69 1.94 -0.42
C GLY A 59 4.32 0.50 -0.69
N SER A 60 5.36 -0.30 -0.90
CA SER A 60 5.26 -1.75 -1.02
C SER A 60 5.36 -2.38 0.37
N HIS A 61 4.36 -3.18 0.73
CA HIS A 61 4.29 -3.96 1.97
C HIS A 61 4.36 -5.45 1.65
N SER A 62 5.03 -6.21 2.51
CA SER A 62 5.03 -7.66 2.49
C SER A 62 4.13 -8.15 3.62
N VAL A 63 3.17 -9.01 3.32
CA VAL A 63 2.28 -9.65 4.29
C VAL A 63 2.61 -11.14 4.31
N GLN A 64 2.98 -11.66 5.47
CA GLN A 64 3.18 -13.07 5.70
C GLN A 64 2.02 -13.63 6.52
N ILE A 65 1.37 -14.67 6.02
CA ILE A 65 0.33 -15.44 6.70
C ILE A 65 0.93 -16.79 7.07
N ARG A 66 0.76 -17.22 8.31
CA ARG A 66 1.21 -18.50 8.83
C ARG A 66 0.07 -19.24 9.49
N ALA A 67 0.02 -20.54 9.28
CA ALA A 67 -0.83 -21.44 10.03
C ALA A 67 0.03 -22.34 10.93
N ASP A 68 -0.33 -22.42 12.20
CA ASP A 68 0.28 -23.28 13.20
C ASP A 68 -0.81 -24.14 13.82
N VAL A 69 -0.47 -25.37 14.22
CA VAL A 69 -1.42 -26.32 14.83
C VAL A 69 -1.31 -26.24 16.34
N VAL A 70 -2.43 -26.20 17.05
CA VAL A 70 -2.48 -26.36 18.51
C VAL A 70 -3.10 -27.72 18.80
N ASP A 71 -2.40 -28.54 19.57
CA ASP A 71 -2.89 -29.85 19.99
C ASP A 71 -3.76 -29.78 21.26
N GLU A 72 -4.31 -30.93 21.68
CA GLU A 72 -5.17 -31.03 22.88
C GLU A 72 -4.45 -30.70 24.19
N ASN A 73 -3.11 -30.69 24.20
CA ASN A 73 -2.30 -30.32 25.36
C ASN A 73 -1.87 -28.84 25.31
N GLU A 74 -2.54 -28.02 24.49
CA GLU A 74 -2.23 -26.62 24.23
C GLU A 74 -0.80 -26.37 23.71
N THR A 75 -0.16 -27.40 23.14
CA THR A 75 1.16 -27.23 22.55
C THR A 75 1.02 -26.64 21.15
N LEU A 76 1.72 -25.53 20.89
CA LEU A 76 1.78 -24.89 19.57
C LEU A 76 2.85 -25.56 18.70
N TRP A 77 2.43 -26.04 17.54
CA TRP A 77 3.25 -26.71 16.53
C TRP A 77 3.35 -25.85 15.29
N LYS A 78 4.57 -25.37 15.01
CA LYS A 78 4.89 -24.56 13.83
C LYS A 78 5.05 -25.42 12.57
N THR A 79 4.00 -26.15 12.22
CA THR A 79 4.02 -27.18 11.18
C THR A 79 3.12 -26.88 9.99
N GLY A 80 2.36 -25.78 10.00
CA GLY A 80 1.47 -25.43 8.91
C GLY A 80 2.11 -24.55 7.83
N PRO A 81 1.38 -24.28 6.74
CA PRO A 81 1.87 -23.51 5.61
C PRO A 81 2.16 -22.04 5.99
N SER A 82 3.12 -21.45 5.29
CA SER A 82 3.36 -20.01 5.27
C SER A 82 3.15 -19.49 3.85
N SER A 83 2.30 -18.49 3.70
CA SER A 83 2.06 -17.78 2.45
C SER A 83 2.51 -16.32 2.57
N SER A 84 2.89 -15.71 1.46
CA SER A 84 3.30 -14.31 1.39
C SER A 84 2.53 -13.57 0.31
N LEU A 85 2.18 -12.32 0.58
CA LEU A 85 1.46 -11.42 -0.31
C LEU A 85 2.14 -10.06 -0.35
N SER A 86 2.40 -9.56 -1.56
CA SER A 86 2.93 -8.22 -1.78
C SER A 86 1.78 -7.23 -2.06
N ILE A 87 1.71 -6.15 -1.28
CA ILE A 87 0.67 -5.12 -1.39
C ILE A 87 1.34 -3.79 -1.74
N LYS A 88 0.80 -3.08 -2.75
CA LYS A 88 1.19 -1.70 -3.03
C LYS A 88 0.10 -0.76 -2.54
N SER A 89 0.46 0.11 -1.62
CA SER A 89 -0.39 1.17 -1.07
C SER A 89 -0.05 2.50 -1.74
N TYR A 90 -1.08 3.24 -2.14
CA TYR A 90 -0.95 4.51 -2.83
C TYR A 90 -1.70 5.60 -2.07
N ASP A 91 -1.36 6.85 -2.33
CA ASP A 91 -2.11 8.00 -1.84
C ASP A 91 -3.33 8.23 -2.74
N ASP A 92 -4.52 8.39 -2.15
CA ASP A 92 -5.76 8.67 -2.89
C ASP A 92 -5.72 10.01 -3.65
N SER A 93 -4.80 10.92 -3.29
CA SER A 93 -4.64 12.22 -3.95
C SER A 93 -4.16 12.15 -5.40
N ILE A 94 -3.59 11.02 -5.84
CA ILE A 94 -3.09 10.81 -7.22
C ILE A 94 -4.24 10.72 -8.25
N THR A 95 -5.47 10.43 -7.83
CA THR A 95 -6.61 10.27 -8.76
C THR A 95 -7.32 11.57 -9.11
N LYS A 96 -6.98 12.69 -8.47
CA LYS A 96 -7.52 14.00 -8.82
C LYS A 96 -6.76 14.54 -10.03
N LYS A 97 -7.27 14.23 -11.23
CA LYS A 97 -6.86 14.93 -12.46
C LYS A 97 -6.88 16.44 -12.18
N PRO A 98 -5.85 17.20 -12.58
CA PRO A 98 -5.93 18.66 -12.49
C PRO A 98 -7.16 19.10 -13.30
N VAL A 99 -8.15 19.68 -12.61
CA VAL A 99 -9.19 20.43 -13.28
C VAL A 99 -8.45 21.55 -14.01
N ASN A 100 -8.35 21.45 -15.34
CA ASN A 100 -7.89 22.52 -16.20
C ASN A 100 -8.77 23.74 -15.88
N LYS A 101 -8.26 24.65 -15.06
CA LYS A 101 -8.89 25.96 -14.90
C LYS A 101 -8.83 26.60 -16.29
N PRO A 102 -9.96 26.97 -16.91
CA PRO A 102 -9.90 27.66 -18.18
C PRO A 102 -9.09 28.94 -17.98
N VAL A 103 -8.02 29.09 -18.76
CA VAL A 103 -7.28 30.34 -18.88
C VAL A 103 -8.30 31.39 -19.30
N ARG A 104 -8.64 32.30 -18.40
CA ARG A 104 -9.45 33.48 -18.72
C ARG A 104 -8.55 34.41 -19.54
N THR A 105 -8.51 34.23 -20.85
CA THR A 105 -7.99 35.25 -21.78
C THR A 105 -8.89 36.48 -21.64
N SER A 106 -8.42 37.46 -20.88
CA SER A 106 -8.95 38.82 -20.98
C SER A 106 -8.62 39.34 -22.37
N PHE A 107 -9.62 39.34 -23.26
CA PHE A 107 -9.58 40.08 -24.52
C PHE A 107 -9.40 41.57 -24.20
N GLY A 108 -8.19 42.09 -24.38
CA GLY A 108 -7.93 43.51 -24.12
C GLY A 108 -6.47 43.93 -24.04
N GLN A 109 -5.57 43.36 -24.85
CA GLN A 109 -4.29 44.04 -25.12
C GLN A 109 -3.76 43.62 -26.50
N MET A 110 -3.81 44.58 -27.43
CA MET A 110 -3.14 44.53 -28.72
C MET A 110 -1.62 44.42 -28.51
N PRO A 111 -0.90 43.59 -29.28
CA PRO A 111 0.55 43.75 -29.42
C PRO A 111 0.87 45.02 -30.23
N PRO A 112 1.93 45.77 -29.91
CA PRO A 112 2.37 46.86 -30.76
C PRO A 112 2.95 46.30 -32.06
N SER A 113 2.45 46.82 -33.18
CA SER A 113 2.97 46.62 -34.53
C SER A 113 4.40 47.12 -34.64
N VAL A 114 5.36 46.22 -34.83
CA VAL A 114 6.73 46.58 -35.21
C VAL A 114 6.77 46.73 -36.73
N ALA A 115 7.05 47.96 -37.16
CA ALA A 115 7.08 48.39 -38.54
C ALA A 115 8.17 47.67 -39.35
N SER A 116 7.80 47.28 -40.57
CA SER A 116 8.71 46.87 -41.64
C SER A 116 9.49 48.08 -42.16
N SER A 117 10.82 48.06 -42.07
CA SER A 117 11.69 48.92 -42.87
C SER A 117 12.55 48.05 -43.79
N SER A 118 12.15 48.00 -45.05
CA SER A 118 12.99 47.60 -46.18
C SER A 118 14.09 48.64 -46.42
N SER A 119 15.33 48.20 -46.55
CA SER A 119 16.37 48.98 -47.24
C SER A 119 17.35 48.03 -47.92
N SER A 120 17.17 47.90 -49.23
CA SER A 120 18.15 47.38 -50.19
C SER A 120 19.42 48.23 -50.14
N SER A 121 20.60 47.60 -50.22
CA SER A 121 21.72 48.20 -50.96
C SER A 121 22.76 47.16 -51.33
N ASN A 122 23.07 47.13 -52.63
CA ASN A 122 24.11 46.36 -53.29
C ASN A 122 25.51 46.78 -52.81
N GLN A 123 26.40 45.80 -52.60
CA GLN A 123 27.68 45.67 -53.31
C GLN A 123 28.26 44.28 -53.10
#